data_AF-A0A392R8G5-F1
#
_entry.id   AF-A0A392R8G5-F1
#
_cell.length_a   1.000
_cell.length_b   1.000
_cell.length_c   1.000
_cell.angle_alpha   90.00
_cell.angle_beta   90.00
_cell.angle_gamma   90.00
#
_symmetry.space_group_name_H-M   'P 1'
#
loop_
_entity.id
_entity.type
_entity.pdbx_description
1 polymer ?
#
loop_
_entity_poly.entity_id
_entity_poly.type
_entity_poly.pdbx_seq_one_letter_code
_entity_poly.pdbx_strand_id
1 'polypeptide(L)' 'MISALQHPNLVKLYGCCIEGNQLLLVYEYMKNNSLARALFGKPEQKLNLDWSTRMKICVGIARGLAYLHEESRL' A
#
# COMPACT_ATOMS: atom_id res chain seq x y z
N MET A 1 -13.00 -9.62 7.24
CA MET A 1 -11.59 -9.70 7.68
C MET A 1 -10.65 -9.10 6.63
N ILE A 2 -9.55 -8.44 7.04
CA ILE A 2 -8.57 -7.82 6.13
C ILE A 2 -7.96 -8.80 5.11
N SER A 3 -7.97 -10.10 5.41
CA SER A 3 -7.53 -11.17 4.51
C SER A 3 -8.36 -11.32 3.24
N ALA A 4 -9.59 -10.79 3.21
CA ALA A 4 -10.46 -10.81 2.04
C ALA A 4 -10.25 -9.61 1.11
N LEU A 5 -9.46 -8.61 1.52
CA LEU A 5 -9.21 -7.42 0.72
C LEU A 5 -8.22 -7.74 -0.41
N GLN A 6 -8.69 -7.67 -1.65
CA GLN A 6 -7.85 -7.86 -2.84
C GLN A 6 -8.14 -6.74 -3.84
N HIS A 7 -7.18 -5.83 -4.02
CA HIS A 7 -7.30 -4.73 -4.97
C HIS A 7 -5.90 -4.28 -5.43
N PRO A 8 -5.68 -3.92 -6.71
CA PRO A 8 -4.35 -3.53 -7.22
C PRO A 8 -3.71 -2.30 -6.54
N ASN A 9 -4.53 -1.47 -5.88
CA ASN A 9 -4.07 -0.30 -5.12
C ASN A 9 -4.11 -0.49 -3.60
N LEU A 10 -4.22 -1.74 -3.12
CA LEU A 10 -4.05 -2.12 -1.73
C LEU A 10 -2.93 -3.14 -1.61
N VAL A 11 -2.10 -3.01 -0.58
CA VAL A 11 -1.04 -3.98 -0.32
C VAL A 11 -1.65 -5.35 0.01
N LYS A 12 -1.23 -6.38 -0.74
CA LYS A 12 -1.75 -7.73 -0.57
C LYS A 12 -1.20 -8.37 0.70
N LEU A 13 -2.11 -8.81 1.56
CA LEU A 13 -1.80 -9.71 2.67
C LEU A 13 -1.68 -11.14 2.12
N TYR A 14 -0.52 -11.76 2.30
CA TYR A 14 -0.30 -13.17 1.96
C TYR A 14 -0.72 -14.11 3.09
N GLY A 15 -0.59 -13.68 4.34
CA GLY A 15 -1.00 -14.48 5.48
C GLY A 15 -0.50 -13.92 6.81
N CYS A 16 -0.64 -14.72 7.86
CA CYS A 16 -0.18 -14.40 9.19
C CYS A 16 0.53 -15.60 9.83
N CYS A 17 1.40 -15.34 10.79
CA CYS A 17 1.92 -16.34 11.72
C CYS A 17 1.43 -15.99 13.13
N ILE A 18 0.89 -17.00 13.82
CA ILE A 18 0.42 -16.90 15.20
C ILE A 18 1.12 -18.01 15.96
N GLU A 19 2.15 -17.67 16.73
CA GLU A 19 2.94 -18.63 17.49
C GLU A 19 3.22 -18.08 18.90
N GLY A 20 2.63 -18.71 19.92
CA GLY A 20 2.72 -18.24 21.31
C GLY A 20 2.21 -16.80 21.45
N ASN A 21 3.10 -15.89 21.84
CA ASN A 21 2.82 -14.45 21.98
C ASN A 21 3.31 -13.61 20.78
N GLN A 22 3.61 -14.26 19.65
CA GLN A 22 4.04 -13.58 18.43
C GLN A 22 2.89 -13.54 17.42
N LEU A 23 2.61 -12.33 16.94
CA LEU A 23 1.62 -12.06 15.89
C LEU A 23 2.34 -11.36 14.74
N LEU A 24 2.51 -12.08 13.63
CA LEU A 24 3.20 -11.57 12.44
C LEU A 24 2.23 -11.54 11.26
N LEU A 25 2.38 -10.52 10.40
CA LEU A 25 1.68 -10.41 9.13
C LEU A 25 2.68 -10.43 7.99
N VAL A 26 2.35 -11.18 6.95
CA VAL A 26 3.17 -11.31 5.74
C VAL A 26 2.47 -10.59 4.60
N TYR A 27 3.03 -9.46 4.17
CA TYR A 27 2.53 -8.66 3.05
C TYR A 27 3.44 -8.79 1.83
N GLU A 28 2.95 -8.37 0.66
CA GLU A 28 3.83 -8.12 -0.47
C GLU A 28 4.87 -7.03 -0.16
N TYR A 29 6.05 -7.18 -0.76
CA TYR A 29 7.17 -6.26 -0.51
C TYR A 29 7.10 -5.03 -1.41
N MET A 30 7.02 -3.84 -0.80
CA MET A 30 6.97 -2.57 -1.50
C MET A 30 8.36 -1.94 -1.63
N LYS A 31 9.08 -2.31 -2.71
CA LYS A 31 10.49 -1.92 -2.95
C LYS A 31 10.80 -0.42 -2.85
N ASN A 32 9.84 0.44 -3.22
CA ASN A 32 10.04 1.89 -3.27
C ASN A 32 9.71 2.60 -1.94
N ASN A 33 9.37 1.83 -0.90
CA ASN A 33 8.99 2.35 0.42
C ASN A 33 7.75 3.29 0.33
N SER A 34 7.53 4.10 1.36
CA SER A 34 6.38 5.01 1.44
C SER A 34 6.50 6.20 0.48
N LEU A 35 5.36 6.69 0.01
CA LEU A 35 5.29 7.89 -0.81
C LEU A 35 5.82 9.12 -0.05
N ALA A 36 5.59 9.20 1.27
CA ALA A 36 6.13 10.26 2.11
C ALA A 36 7.67 10.29 2.08
N ARG A 37 8.32 9.12 2.14
CA ARG A 37 9.78 9.02 2.00
C ARG A 37 10.23 9.45 0.60
N ALA A 38 9.51 9.03 -0.45
CA ALA A 38 9.83 9.40 -1.83
C ALA A 38 9.68 10.92 -2.11
N LEU A 39 8.75 11.60 -1.43
CA LEU A 39 8.48 13.03 -1.63
C LEU A 39 9.29 13.94 -0.68
N PHE A 40 9.40 13.55 0.58
CA PHE A 40 9.86 14.39 1.68
C PHE A 40 11.05 13.82 2.45
N GLY A 41 11.54 12.63 2.07
CA GLY A 41 12.71 12.02 2.68
C GLY A 41 14.01 12.79 2.43
N LYS A 42 15.12 12.25 2.92
CA LYS A 42 16.45 12.79 2.65
C LYS A 42 16.74 12.76 1.13
N PRO A 43 17.66 13.59 0.60
CA PRO A 43 17.94 13.65 -0.84
C PRO A 43 18.18 12.27 -1.49
N GLU A 44 18.90 11.38 -0.80
CA GLU A 44 19.19 10.01 -1.25
C GLU A 44 17.97 9.05 -1.25
N GLN A 45 16.86 9.47 -0.63
CA GLN A 45 15.61 8.71 -0.56
C GLN A 45 14.53 9.26 -1.49
N LYS A 46 14.67 10.53 -1.91
CA LYS A 46 13.68 11.18 -2.77
C LYS A 46 13.70 10.56 -4.16
N LEU A 47 12.51 10.38 -4.72
CA LEU A 47 12.34 9.94 -6.10
C LEU A 47 11.93 11.12 -6.96
N ASN A 48 12.49 11.20 -8.16
CA ASN A 48 12.07 12.17 -9.17
C ASN A 48 10.74 11.70 -9.78
N LEU A 49 9.63 12.10 -9.15
CA LEU A 49 8.29 11.82 -9.61
C LEU A 49 7.81 12.98 -10.50
N ASP A 50 7.73 12.74 -11.81
CA ASP A 50 7.14 13.69 -12.75
C ASP A 50 5.63 13.84 -12.52
N TRP A 51 5.03 14.84 -13.16
CA TRP A 51 3.61 15.15 -12.96
C TRP A 51 2.69 13.99 -13.35
N SER A 52 2.99 13.30 -14.47
CA SER A 52 2.20 12.16 -14.93
C SER A 52 2.20 11.02 -13.90
N THR A 53 3.36 10.72 -13.33
CA THR A 53 3.52 9.69 -12.28
C THR A 53 2.79 10.08 -11.02
N ARG A 54 2.88 11.35 -10.58
CA ARG A 54 2.11 11.85 -9.43
C ARG A 54 0.61 11.69 -9.65
N MET A 55 0.11 12.04 -10.83
CA MET A 55 -1.30 11.88 -11.16
C MET A 55 -1.73 10.41 -11.11
N LYS A 56 -0.93 9.48 -11.65
CA LYS A 56 -1.20 8.03 -11.56
C LYS A 56 -1.25 7.55 -10.11
N ILE A 57 -0.35 8.05 -9.25
CA ILE A 57 -0.35 7.73 -7.81
C ILE A 57 -1.64 8.22 -7.16
N CYS A 58 -2.03 9.48 -7.38
CA CYS A 58 -3.28 10.04 -6.84
C CYS A 58 -4.52 9.24 -7.27
N VAL A 59 -4.63 8.91 -8.56
CA VAL A 59 -5.73 8.09 -9.08
C VAL A 59 -5.73 6.69 -8.47
N GLY A 60 -4.55 6.06 -8.32
CA GLY A 60 -4.42 4.76 -7.66
C GLY A 60 -4.90 4.79 -6.21
N ILE A 61 -4.51 5.81 -5.44
CA ILE A 61 -4.97 6.01 -4.06
C ILE A 61 -6.49 6.17 -4.03
N ALA A 62 -7.05 7.01 -4.90
CA ALA A 62 -8.50 7.22 -4.96
C ALA A 62 -9.26 5.93 -5.27
N ARG A 63 -8.76 5.10 -6.21
CA ARG A 63 -9.34 3.79 -6.52
C ARG A 63 -9.28 2.83 -5.35
N GLY A 64 -8.14 2.77 -4.65
CA GLY A 64 -8.00 1.93 -3.45
C GLY A 64 -8.98 2.34 -2.34
N LEU A 65 -9.15 3.64 -2.12
CA LEU A 65 -10.11 4.17 -1.14
C LEU A 65 -11.57 3.92 -1.56
N ALA A 66 -11.91 4.11 -2.84
CA ALA A 66 -13.24 3.82 -3.36
C ALA A 66 -13.60 2.33 -3.16
N TYR A 67 -12.66 1.43 -3.49
CA TYR A 67 -12.84 0.00 -3.23
C TYR A 67 -13.11 -0.29 -1.75
N LEU A 68 -12.33 0.32 -0.83
CA LEU A 68 -12.53 0.12 0.62
C LEU A 68 -13.88 0.67 1.12
N HIS A 69 -14.39 1.75 0.54
CA HIS A 69 -15.64 2.37 0.97
C HIS A 69 -16.87 1.67 0.41
N GLU A 70 -16.83 1.20 -0.84
CA GLU A 70 -18.04 0.86 -1.59
C GLU A 70 -18.07 -0.60 -2.05
N GLU A 71 -16.91 -1.21 -2.30
CA GLU A 71 -16.82 -2.52 -2.98
C GLU A 71 -16.34 -3.64 -2.06
N SER A 72 -15.55 -3.32 -1.03
CA SER A 72 -15.16 -4.29 -0.02
C SER A 72 -16.35 -4.51 0.90
N ARG A 73 -17.05 -5.64 0.69
CA ARG A 73 -18.17 -6.10 1.54
C ARG A 73 -17.70 -6.61 2.90
N LEU A 74 -16.84 -5.84 3.55
CA LEU A 74 -16.48 -6.00 4.96
C LEU A 74 -17.56 -5.45 5.87
#